data_AF-A0A9D1G687-F1
#
_entry.id   AF-A0A9D1G687-F1
#
_cell.length_a   1.000
_cell.length_b   1.000
_cell.length_c   1.000
_cell.angle_alpha   90.00
_cell.angle_beta   90.00
_cell.angle_gamma   90.00
#
_symmetry.space_group_name_H-M   'P 1'
#
loop_
_entity.id
_entity.type
_entity.pdbx_description
1 polymer ?
#
loop_
_entity_poly.entity_id
_entity_poly.type
_entity_poly.pdbx_seq_one_letter_code
_entity_poly.pdbx_strand_id
1 'polypeptide(L)'
;PTDEIAAGIEMAVAKRCFVMAKKAGATDSITLTGGCAKNEGLKVAIEHVLKLKVINLKTDPQLMGALGAAEYARQKGMAKGA
;
A
#
# COMPACT_ATOMS: atom_id res chain seq x y z
N PRO A 1 9.01 7.73 -25.60
CA PRO A 1 9.90 6.71 -24.98
C PRO A 1 9.85 6.71 -23.44
N THR A 2 10.00 7.86 -22.79
CA THR A 2 10.09 7.96 -21.32
C THR A 2 8.82 7.46 -20.61
N ASP A 3 7.65 7.83 -21.12
CA ASP A 3 6.36 7.45 -20.52
C ASP A 3 6.13 5.92 -20.57
N GLU A 4 6.51 5.28 -21.67
CA GLU A 4 6.44 3.83 -21.83
C GLU A 4 7.38 3.10 -20.87
N ILE A 5 8.57 3.65 -20.62
CA ILE A 5 9.53 3.11 -19.64
C ILE A 5 8.96 3.24 -18.22
N ALA A 6 8.40 4.40 -17.87
CA ALA A 6 7.77 4.63 -16.58
C ALA A 6 6.60 3.66 -16.34
N ALA A 7 5.71 3.51 -17.33
CA ALA A 7 4.60 2.56 -17.28
C ALA A 7 5.09 1.11 -17.16
N GLY A 8 6.17 0.74 -17.87
CA GLY A 8 6.80 -0.57 -17.77
C GLY A 8 7.31 -0.87 -16.35
N ILE A 9 7.93 0.12 -15.69
CA ILE A 9 8.40 0.02 -14.30
C ILE A 9 7.22 -0.16 -13.34
N GLU A 10 6.18 0.67 -13.47
CA GLU A 10 4.98 0.60 -12.63
C GLU A 10 4.28 -0.75 -12.76
N MET A 11 4.17 -1.27 -13.99
CA MET A 11 3.63 -2.58 -14.28
C MET A 11 4.46 -3.72 -13.67
N ALA A 12 5.79 -3.61 -13.71
CA ALA A 12 6.69 -4.59 -13.08
C ALA A 12 6.53 -4.60 -11.55
N VAL A 13 6.38 -3.43 -10.92
CA VAL A 13 6.09 -3.33 -9.49
C VAL A 13 4.72 -3.94 -9.17
N ALA A 14 3.68 -3.58 -9.93
CA ALA A 14 2.32 -4.09 -9.73
C ALA A 14 2.23 -5.62 -9.83
N LYS A 15 2.92 -6.24 -10.80
CA LYS A 15 3.00 -7.71 -10.93
C LYS A 15 3.64 -8.39 -9.72
N ARG A 16 4.68 -7.79 -9.13
CA ARG A 16 5.26 -8.30 -7.87
C ARG A 16 4.28 -8.19 -6.71
N CYS A 17 3.57 -7.06 -6.62
CA CYS A 17 2.52 -6.87 -5.61
C CYS A 17 1.40 -7.89 -5.74
N PHE A 18 1.00 -8.28 -6.95
CA PHE A 18 -0.04 -9.30 -7.19
C PHE A 18 0.27 -10.65 -6.52
N VAL A 19 1.48 -11.17 -6.72
CA VAL A 19 1.88 -12.47 -6.16
C VAL A 19 1.84 -12.43 -4.62
N MET A 20 2.29 -11.32 -4.04
CA MET A 20 2.26 -11.13 -2.58
C MET A 20 0.82 -10.98 -2.06
N ALA A 21 0.00 -10.16 -2.70
CA ALA A 21 -1.38 -9.91 -2.30
C ALA A 21 -2.23 -11.19 -2.39
N LYS A 22 -2.06 -11.98 -3.45
CA LYS A 22 -2.73 -13.28 -3.61
C LYS A 22 -2.31 -14.25 -2.50
N LYS A 23 -1.01 -14.31 -2.18
CA LYS A 23 -0.50 -15.15 -1.09
C LYS A 23 -1.02 -14.71 0.29
N ALA A 24 -1.21 -13.40 0.49
CA ALA A 24 -1.79 -12.84 1.71
C ALA A 24 -3.32 -13.00 1.81
N GLY A 25 -3.98 -13.53 0.78
CA GLY A 25 -5.43 -13.71 0.76
C GLY A 25 -6.21 -12.40 0.61
N ALA A 26 -5.64 -11.40 -0.07
CA ALA A 26 -6.33 -10.12 -0.28
C ALA A 26 -7.62 -10.31 -1.10
N THR A 27 -8.75 -9.86 -0.54
CA THR A 27 -10.07 -9.83 -1.19
C THR A 27 -10.64 -8.42 -1.18
N ASP A 28 -11.56 -8.13 -2.10
CA ASP A 28 -12.43 -6.94 -2.17
C ASP A 28 -11.75 -5.59 -2.43
N SER A 29 -10.80 -5.18 -1.60
CA SER A 29 -10.13 -3.89 -1.70
C SER A 29 -8.74 -3.91 -1.08
N ILE A 30 -7.88 -3.02 -1.57
CA ILE A 30 -6.52 -2.85 -1.08
C ILE A 30 -6.23 -1.38 -0.85
N THR A 31 -5.22 -1.09 -0.03
CA THR A 31 -4.72 0.28 0.15
C THR A 31 -3.22 0.29 -0.06
N LEU A 32 -2.68 1.44 -0.43
CA LEU A 32 -1.24 1.68 -0.52
C LEU A 32 -0.82 2.62 0.60
N THR A 33 0.32 2.32 1.23
CA THR A 33 0.94 3.15 2.27
C THR A 33 2.38 3.49 1.89
N GLY A 34 2.98 4.47 2.55
CA GLY A 34 4.32 4.98 2.23
C GLY A 34 4.32 5.98 1.07
N GLY A 35 5.52 6.34 0.59
CA GLY A 35 5.66 7.34 -0.48
C GLY A 35 5.09 6.88 -1.84
N CYS A 36 5.18 5.59 -2.14
CA CYS A 36 4.64 5.01 -3.38
C CYS A 36 3.13 5.18 -3.51
N ALA A 37 2.41 5.33 -2.40
CA ALA A 37 0.97 5.62 -2.40
C ALA A 37 0.61 7.00 -2.97
N LYS A 38 1.60 7.88 -3.21
CA LYS A 38 1.42 9.18 -3.88
C LYS A 38 1.66 9.10 -5.39
N ASN A 39 2.12 7.96 -5.91
CA ASN A 39 2.25 7.73 -7.35
C ASN A 39 0.91 7.21 -7.90
N GLU A 40 0.21 8.04 -8.67
CA GLU A 40 -1.07 7.69 -9.30
C GLU A 40 -0.93 6.64 -10.41
N GLY A 41 0.14 6.66 -11.21
CA GLY A 41 0.40 5.65 -12.24
C GLY A 41 0.55 4.25 -11.66
N LEU A 42 1.27 4.14 -10.53
CA LEU A 42 1.39 2.89 -9.78
C LEU A 42 0.04 2.40 -9.22
N LYS A 43 -0.83 3.30 -8.73
CA LYS A 43 -2.18 2.92 -8.28
C LYS A 43 -2.97 2.29 -9.42
N VAL A 44 -3.00 2.96 -10.57
CA VAL A 44 -3.69 2.48 -11.77
C VAL A 44 -3.14 1.13 -12.23
N ALA A 45 -1.81 0.97 -12.23
CA ALA A 45 -1.17 -0.29 -12.58
C ALA A 45 -1.55 -1.42 -11.60
N ILE A 46 -1.58 -1.14 -10.30
CA ILE A 46 -1.97 -2.10 -9.27
C ILE A 46 -3.44 -2.50 -9.39
N GLU A 47 -4.35 -1.55 -9.55
CA GLU A 47 -5.78 -1.85 -9.77
C GLU A 47 -5.98 -2.71 -11.02
N HIS A 48 -5.23 -2.39 -12.09
CA HIS A 48 -5.31 -3.14 -13.34
C HIS A 48 -4.85 -4.59 -13.19
N VAL A 49 -3.75 -4.83 -12.48
CA VAL A 49 -3.16 -6.18 -12.29
C VAL A 49 -3.93 -6.98 -11.24
N LEU A 50 -4.27 -6.37 -10.10
CA LEU A 50 -4.91 -7.08 -8.99
C LEU A 50 -6.41 -7.25 -9.18
N LYS A 51 -7.04 -6.45 -10.06
CA LYS A 51 -8.50 -6.41 -10.23
C LYS A 51 -9.26 -6.11 -8.93
N LEU A 52 -8.59 -5.41 -8.01
CA LEU A 52 -9.13 -4.95 -6.74
C LEU A 52 -9.10 -3.42 -6.72
N LYS A 53 -10.06 -2.80 -6.03
CA LYS A 53 -10.08 -1.34 -5.88
C LYS A 53 -9.00 -0.90 -4.89
N VAL A 54 -8.26 0.14 -5.26
CA VAL A 54 -7.36 0.85 -4.35
C VAL A 54 -8.16 1.91 -3.60
N ILE A 55 -8.22 1.79 -2.27
CA ILE A 55 -8.89 2.73 -1.40
C ILE A 55 -7.86 3.72 -0.86
N ASN A 56 -8.15 5.01 -0.97
CA ASN A 56 -7.31 6.05 -0.38
C ASN A 56 -7.58 6.18 1.12
N LEU A 57 -6.53 6.36 1.90
CA LEU A 57 -6.61 6.63 3.33
C LEU A 57 -6.95 8.10 3.58
N LYS A 58 -7.69 8.37 4.66
CA LYS A 58 -8.00 9.74 5.10
C LYS A 58 -6.77 10.49 5.63
N THR A 59 -5.79 9.74 6.14
CA THR A 59 -4.54 10.25 6.69
C THR A 59 -3.43 10.06 5.67
N ASP A 60 -2.41 10.93 5.68
CA ASP A 60 -1.29 10.82 4.74
C ASP A 60 -0.69 9.40 4.80
N PRO A 61 -0.74 8.64 3.69
CA PRO A 61 -0.25 7.27 3.64
C PRO A 61 1.23 7.15 3.99
N GLN A 62 2.02 8.21 3.82
CA GLN A 62 3.44 8.26 4.17
C GLN A 62 3.68 8.19 5.69
N LEU A 63 2.70 8.58 6.51
CA LEU A 63 2.81 8.61 7.97
C LEU A 63 2.42 7.29 8.64
N MET A 64 1.91 6.30 7.90
CA MET A 64 1.34 5.07 8.47
C MET A 64 2.34 4.26 9.30
N GLY A 65 3.62 4.26 8.93
CA GLY A 65 4.66 3.59 9.72
C GLY A 65 4.85 4.23 11.10
N ALA A 66 4.89 5.56 11.16
CA ALA A 66 5.02 6.30 12.42
C ALA A 66 3.76 6.14 13.28
N LEU A 67 2.58 6.19 12.66
CA LEU A 67 1.31 5.95 13.34
C LEU A 67 1.27 4.54 13.97
N GLY A 68 1.68 3.51 13.23
CA GLY A 68 1.75 2.14 13.74
C GLY A 68 2.71 1.99 14.92
N ALA A 69 3.87 2.64 14.87
CA ALA A 69 4.84 2.63 15.98
C ALA A 69 4.29 3.31 17.25
N ALA A 70 3.63 4.46 17.09
CA ALA A 70 3.01 5.18 18.21
C ALA A 70 1.88 4.35 18.85
N GLU A 71 1.01 3.75 18.03
CA GLU A 71 -0.09 2.91 18.49
C GLU A 71 0.41 1.65 19.19
N TYR A 72 1.47 1.02 18.67
CA TYR A 72 2.12 -0.12 19.31
C TYR A 72 2.70 0.23 20.69
N ALA A 73 3.37 1.38 20.82
CA ALA A 73 3.89 1.86 22.09
C ALA A 73 2.76 2.13 23.10
N ARG A 74 1.65 2.76 22.65
CA ARG A 74 0.47 3.01 23.46
C ARG A 74 -0.13 1.71 24.00
N GLN A 75 -0.35 0.71 23.15
CA GLN A 75 -0.90 -0.60 23.56
C GLN A 75 0.00 -1.29 24.59
N LYS A 76 1.32 -1.30 24.38
CA LYS A 76 2.28 -1.86 25.35
C LYS A 76 2.35 -1.08 26.65
N GLY A 77 2.24 0.24 26.59
CA GLY A 77 2.19 1.09 27.79
C GLY A 77 0.95 0.80 28.63
N MET A 78 -0.21 0.66 28.00
CA MET A 78 -1.47 0.34 28.68
C MET A 78 -1.49 -1.08 29.24
N ALA A 79 -0.93 -2.06 28.52
CA ALA A 79 -0.84 -3.44 29.00
C ALA A 79 0.11 -3.62 30.21
N LYS A 80 0.99 -2.65 30.47
CA LYS A 80 1.88 -2.63 31.64
C LYS A 80 1.31 -1.86 32.84
N GLY A 81 0.23 -1.10 32.64
CA GLY A 81 -0.45 -0.33 33.68
C GLY A 81 -1.76 -0.95 34.18
N ALA A 82 -2.12 -2.14 33.66
CA ALA A 82 -3.26 -2.95 34.09
C ALA A 82 -2.79 -4.13 34.96
#